data_AF-T1CL05-F1
#
_entry.id   AF-T1CL05-F1
#
_cell.length_a   1.000
_cell.length_b   1.000
_cell.length_c   1.000
_cell.angle_alpha   90.00
_cell.angle_beta   90.00
_cell.angle_gamma   90.00
#
_symmetry.space_group_name_H-M   'P 1'
#
loop_
_entity.id
_entity.type
_entity.pdbx_description
1 polymer ?
#
loop_
_entity_poly.entity_id
_entity_poly.type
_entity_poly.pdbx_seq_one_letter_code
_entity_poly.pdbx_strand_id
1 'polypeptide(L)'
;MTTVVFGDQPPPDLELGARRRLSELERVIQATPGATPHPHARRAHAQNYRVVTEDAEFARTVAALKTEITRGEVFQIVPSRRFETPCPDPLKAYAELRGLNPSPYMFYLEEDGSTLFGASPESALKIRATERTVEIRPIAGTRGRALNP
;
A
#
# COMPACT_ATOMS: atom_id res chain seq x y z
N MET A 1 -8.32 -10.84 -22.99
CA MET A 1 -9.36 -9.81 -23.20
C MET A 1 -10.12 -9.69 -21.87
N THR A 2 -9.74 -8.72 -21.03
CA THR A 2 -10.37 -8.50 -19.72
C THR A 2 -11.51 -7.53 -19.93
N THR A 3 -12.74 -8.04 -19.86
CA THR A 3 -13.95 -7.22 -19.88
C THR A 3 -14.04 -6.49 -18.54
N VAL A 4 -13.85 -5.17 -18.55
CA VAL A 4 -14.21 -4.32 -17.41
C VAL A 4 -15.72 -4.09 -17.51
N VAL A 5 -16.47 -4.77 -16.66
CA VAL A 5 -17.90 -4.52 -16.48
C VAL A 5 -18.01 -3.23 -15.65
N PHE A 6 -18.56 -2.17 -16.23
CA PHE A 6 -19.06 -1.05 -15.44
C PHE A 6 -20.27 -1.59 -14.68
N GLY A 7 -20.15 -1.70 -13.36
CA GLY A 7 -21.28 -2.12 -12.53
C GLY A 7 -22.48 -1.21 -12.76
N ASP A 8 -23.67 -1.81 -12.81
CA ASP A 8 -24.94 -1.08 -12.81
C ASP A 8 -24.98 -0.10 -11.62
N GLN A 9 -25.79 0.96 -11.75
CA GLN A 9 -26.08 1.81 -10.59
C GLN A 9 -26.60 0.93 -9.46
N PRO A 10 -26.02 1.03 -8.24
CA PRO A 10 -26.49 0.24 -7.12
C PRO A 10 -27.97 0.54 -6.87
N PRO A 11 -28.75 -0.44 -6.40
CA PRO A 11 -30.17 -0.24 -6.16
C PRO A 11 -30.38 0.90 -5.13
N PRO A 12 -31.47 1.68 -5.23
CA PRO A 12 -31.65 2.92 -4.46
C PRO A 12 -31.63 2.74 -2.94
N ASP A 13 -31.98 1.55 -2.45
CA ASP A 13 -31.94 1.15 -1.05
C ASP A 13 -30.51 1.01 -0.51
N LEU A 14 -29.59 0.49 -1.33
CA LEU A 14 -28.17 0.41 -1.02
C LEU A 14 -27.54 1.80 -0.96
N GLU A 15 -27.91 2.70 -1.87
CA GLU A 15 -27.41 4.09 -1.88
C GLU A 15 -27.88 4.87 -0.65
N LEU A 16 -29.17 4.73 -0.29
CA LEU A 16 -29.72 5.36 0.91
C LEU A 16 -29.07 4.79 2.19
N GLY A 17 -28.86 3.48 2.24
CA GLY A 17 -28.14 2.81 3.34
C GLY A 17 -26.70 3.31 3.47
N ALA A 18 -25.97 3.40 2.36
CA ALA A 18 -24.60 3.91 2.34
C ALA A 18 -24.52 5.38 2.80
N ARG A 19 -25.45 6.24 2.34
CA ARG A 19 -25.53 7.64 2.76
C ARG A 19 -25.80 7.78 4.26
N ARG A 20 -26.73 6.99 4.81
CA ARG A 20 -26.99 6.97 6.26
C ARG A 20 -25.75 6.54 7.04
N ARG A 21 -25.10 5.47 6.60
CA ARG A 21 -23.89 4.97 7.25
C ARG A 21 -22.76 5.99 7.20
N LEU A 22 -22.59 6.69 6.08
CA LEU A 22 -21.61 7.77 5.95
C LEU A 22 -21.86 8.89 6.96
N SER A 23 -23.10 9.38 7.06
CA SER A 23 -23.45 10.42 8.04
C SER A 23 -23.28 9.97 9.50
N GLU A 24 -23.54 8.70 9.81
CA GLU A 24 -23.24 8.14 11.14
C GLU A 24 -21.74 8.16 11.44
N LEU A 25 -20.92 7.68 10.50
CA LEU A 25 -19.47 7.64 10.65
C LEU A 25 -18.88 9.06 10.78
N GLU A 26 -19.38 10.02 10.00
CA GLU A 26 -18.98 11.43 10.11
C GLU A 26 -19.23 11.99 11.51
N ARG A 27 -20.40 11.71 12.11
CA ARG A 27 -20.71 12.13 13.48
C ARG A 27 -19.77 11.49 14.50
N VAL A 28 -19.49 10.19 14.35
CA VAL A 28 -18.56 9.47 15.23
C VAL A 28 -17.16 10.07 15.13
N ILE A 29 -16.69 10.36 13.92
CA ILE A 29 -15.37 10.98 13.69
C ILE A 29 -15.30 12.37 14.34
N GLN A 30 -16.34 13.20 14.17
CA GLN A 30 -16.37 14.54 14.76
C GLN A 30 -16.47 14.53 16.30
N ALA A 31 -17.14 13.52 16.87
CA ALA A 31 -17.26 13.35 18.32
C ALA A 31 -16.02 12.72 18.95
N THR A 32 -15.15 12.08 18.16
CA THR A 32 -13.90 11.48 18.63
C THR A 32 -12.80 12.56 18.62
N PRO A 33 -12.16 12.87 19.76
CA PRO A 33 -11.05 13.80 19.78
C PRO A 33 -9.99 13.35 18.78
N GLY A 34 -9.50 14.28 17.95
CA GLY A 34 -8.51 14.00 16.93
C GLY A 34 -7.34 13.22 17.52
N ALA A 35 -6.96 12.11 16.87
CA ALA A 35 -5.79 11.34 17.27
C ALA A 35 -4.61 12.29 17.39
N THR A 36 -4.03 12.39 18.59
CA THR A 36 -2.83 13.18 18.80
C THR A 36 -1.76 12.64 17.87
N PRO A 37 -1.02 13.49 17.13
CA PRO A 37 0.14 13.02 16.38
C PRO A 37 1.03 12.27 17.35
N HIS A 38 1.20 10.96 17.13
CA HIS A 38 2.14 10.22 17.95
C HIS A 38 3.51 10.85 17.73
N PRO A 39 4.18 11.36 18.79
CA PRO A 39 5.52 11.88 18.63
C PRO A 39 6.35 10.78 17.97
N HIS A 40 7.11 11.13 16.94
CA HIS A 40 8.03 10.23 16.24
C HIS A 40 9.14 9.78 17.20
N ALA A 41 8.78 8.93 18.17
CA ALA A 41 9.73 8.29 19.02
C ALA A 41 10.42 7.25 18.14
N ARG A 42 11.70 7.47 17.83
CA ARG A 42 12.61 6.39 17.41
C ARG A 42 12.70 5.39 18.56
N ARG A 43 11.65 4.59 18.76
CA ARG A 43 11.71 3.43 19.61
C ARG A 43 12.37 2.34 18.78
N ALA A 44 13.63 2.07 19.09
CA ALA A 44 14.25 0.82 18.71
C ALA A 44 13.47 -0.32 19.39
N HIS A 45 12.38 -0.77 18.77
CA HIS A 45 11.68 -1.97 19.20
C HIS A 45 12.49 -3.18 18.72
N ALA A 46 12.61 -4.16 19.61
CA ALA A 46 13.20 -5.47 19.32
C ALA A 46 12.58 -6.04 18.04
N GLN A 47 13.45 -6.58 17.19
CA GLN A 47 13.15 -7.00 15.82
C GLN A 47 12.40 -8.34 15.84
N ASN A 48 11.11 -8.31 16.18
CA ASN A 48 10.25 -9.49 16.13
C ASN A 48 9.71 -9.70 14.70
N TYR A 49 10.60 -9.74 13.71
CA TYR A 49 10.25 -10.14 12.35
C TYR A 49 11.08 -11.32 11.89
N ARG A 50 10.50 -12.13 11.00
CA ARG A 50 11.18 -13.22 10.30
C ARG A 50 11.49 -12.77 8.89
N VAL A 51 12.75 -12.91 8.48
CA VAL A 51 13.16 -12.80 7.08
C VAL A 51 12.92 -14.15 6.43
N VAL A 52 12.09 -14.20 5.37
CA VAL A 52 11.81 -15.47 4.68
C VAL A 52 12.98 -15.90 3.80
N THR A 53 13.72 -14.93 3.25
CA THR A 53 14.90 -15.15 2.40
C THR A 53 16.03 -14.23 2.85
N GLU A 54 17.07 -14.82 3.43
CA GLU A 54 18.22 -14.11 3.97
C GLU A 54 18.98 -13.32 2.89
N ASP A 55 19.71 -12.28 3.30
CA ASP A 55 20.45 -11.39 2.41
C ASP A 55 21.38 -12.15 1.44
N ALA A 56 22.11 -13.14 1.96
CA ALA A 56 23.04 -13.94 1.15
C ALA A 56 22.32 -14.77 0.09
N GLU A 57 21.13 -15.29 0.40
CA GLU A 57 20.34 -16.06 -0.54
C GLU A 57 19.70 -15.16 -1.60
N PHE A 58 19.12 -14.04 -1.18
CA PHE A 58 18.56 -13.06 -2.11
C PHE A 58 19.62 -12.49 -3.06
N ALA A 59 20.85 -12.24 -2.56
CA ALA A 59 21.98 -11.82 -3.37
C ALA A 59 22.39 -12.86 -4.42
N ARG A 60 22.36 -14.16 -4.08
CA ARG A 60 22.59 -15.24 -5.05
C ARG A 60 21.51 -15.25 -6.14
N THR A 61 20.24 -15.08 -5.76
CA THR A 61 19.13 -14.94 -6.73
C THR A 61 19.36 -13.76 -7.67
N VAL A 62 19.72 -12.59 -7.14
CA VAL A 62 20.04 -11.41 -7.97
C VAL A 62 21.20 -11.67 -8.92
N ALA A 63 22.27 -12.35 -8.47
CA ALA A 63 23.42 -12.68 -9.32
C ALA A 63 23.04 -13.63 -10.46
N ALA A 64 22.21 -14.64 -10.18
CA ALA A 64 21.69 -15.54 -11.22
C ALA A 64 20.85 -14.77 -12.25
N LEU A 65 19.92 -13.92 -11.81
CA LEU A 65 19.05 -13.14 -12.69
C LEU A 65 19.83 -12.13 -13.56
N LYS A 66 20.95 -11.59 -13.07
CA LYS A 66 21.85 -10.75 -13.89
C LYS A 66 22.49 -11.50 -15.06
N THR A 67 22.70 -12.81 -14.91
CA THR A 67 23.21 -13.65 -16.00
C THR A 67 22.18 -13.74 -17.12
N GLU A 68 20.90 -13.89 -16.80
CA GLU A 68 19.81 -13.90 -17.79
C GLU A 68 19.67 -12.55 -18.51
N ILE A 69 19.88 -11.43 -17.80
CA ILE A 69 19.95 -10.10 -18.43
C ILE A 69 21.11 -10.02 -19.43
N THR A 70 22.29 -10.51 -19.05
CA THR A 70 23.49 -10.48 -19.91
C THR A 70 23.36 -11.38 -21.13
N ARG A 71 22.64 -12.50 -20.99
CA ARG A 71 22.31 -13.41 -22.10
C ARG A 71 21.31 -12.81 -23.10
N GLY A 72 20.63 -11.72 -22.72
CA GLY A 72 19.66 -11.02 -23.54
C GLY A 72 18.22 -11.53 -23.41
N GLU A 73 17.91 -12.31 -22.38
CA GLU A 73 16.55 -12.83 -22.16
C GLU A 73 15.57 -11.71 -21.76
N VAL A 74 16.02 -10.77 -20.91
CA VAL A 74 15.25 -9.62 -20.43
C VAL A 74 16.16 -8.43 -20.10
N PHE A 75 15.63 -7.20 -20.18
CA PHE A 75 16.41 -5.99 -19.85
C PHE A 75 16.42 -5.63 -18.36
N GLN A 76 15.35 -5.92 -17.64
CA GLN A 76 15.20 -5.62 -16.22
C GLN A 76 14.31 -6.65 -15.53
N ILE A 77 14.65 -7.00 -14.29
CA ILE A 77 13.85 -7.87 -13.42
C ILE A 77 13.74 -7.18 -12.05
N VAL A 78 12.58 -7.26 -11.41
CA VAL A 78 12.32 -6.71 -10.08
C VAL A 78 12.05 -7.86 -9.09
N PRO A 79 13.10 -8.56 -8.61
CA PRO A 79 12.92 -9.61 -7.61
C PRO A 79 12.53 -9.00 -6.25
N SER A 80 11.73 -9.72 -5.48
CA SER A 80 11.33 -9.33 -4.12
C SER A 80 11.55 -10.47 -3.13
N ARG A 81 11.49 -10.14 -1.85
CA ARG A 81 11.53 -11.10 -0.74
C ARG A 81 10.54 -10.69 0.33
N ARG A 82 10.16 -11.64 1.19
CA ARG A 82 9.12 -11.46 2.19
C ARG A 82 9.69 -11.32 3.59
N PHE A 83 9.09 -10.42 4.36
CA PHE A 83 9.28 -10.27 5.80
C PHE A 83 7.94 -10.55 6.49
N GLU A 84 7.98 -11.19 7.64
CA GLU A 84 6.78 -11.52 8.42
C GLU A 84 6.94 -11.00 9.84
N THR A 85 5.86 -10.47 10.41
CA THR A 85 5.80 -10.07 11.82
C THR A 85 4.38 -10.31 12.32
N PRO A 86 4.17 -10.67 13.60
CA PRO A 86 2.84 -10.62 14.19
C PRO A 86 2.23 -9.22 14.06
N CYS A 87 0.97 -9.14 13.65
CA CYS A 87 0.22 -7.89 13.50
C CYS A 87 -1.17 -8.07 14.13
N PRO A 88 -1.27 -8.01 15.47
CA PRO A 88 -2.54 -8.25 16.17
C PRO A 88 -3.56 -7.11 16.02
N ASP A 89 -3.10 -5.91 15.68
CA ASP A 89 -3.95 -4.72 15.44
C ASP A 89 -3.56 -4.05 14.12
N PRO A 90 -4.12 -4.53 12.99
CA PRO A 90 -3.82 -4.00 11.66
C PRO A 90 -4.23 -2.53 11.50
N LEU A 91 -5.32 -2.10 12.14
CA LEU A 91 -5.82 -0.74 12.02
C LEU A 91 -4.87 0.26 12.68
N LYS A 92 -4.36 -0.07 13.86
CA LYS A 92 -3.32 0.74 14.52
C LYS A 92 -2.02 0.76 13.71
N ALA A 93 -1.59 -0.38 13.16
CA ALA A 93 -0.41 -0.43 12.31
C ALA A 93 -0.57 0.46 11.05
N TYR A 94 -1.75 0.47 10.44
CA TYR A 94 -2.08 1.37 9.34
C TYR A 94 -2.08 2.84 9.75
N ALA A 95 -2.62 3.18 10.93
CA ALA A 95 -2.60 4.56 11.44
C ALA A 95 -1.16 5.07 11.63
N GLU A 96 -0.27 4.26 12.19
CA GLU A 96 1.16 4.57 12.31
C GLU A 96 1.83 4.71 10.94
N LEU A 97 1.55 3.79 10.00
CA LEU A 97 2.06 3.87 8.64
C LEU A 97 1.66 5.19 7.95
N ARG A 98 0.40 5.61 8.10
CA ARG A 98 -0.13 6.86 7.55
C ARG A 98 0.58 8.09 8.12
N GLY A 99 0.91 8.08 9.41
CA GLY A 99 1.66 9.16 10.05
C GLY A 99 3.13 9.21 9.64
N LEU A 100 3.79 8.05 9.49
CA LEU A 100 5.22 7.95 9.17
C LEU A 100 5.52 8.12 7.68
N ASN A 101 4.68 7.55 6.80
CA ASN A 101 4.88 7.52 5.36
C ASN A 101 3.59 7.96 4.63
N PRO A 102 3.16 9.23 4.79
CA PRO A 102 2.01 9.74 4.05
C PRO A 102 2.27 9.62 2.55
N SER A 103 1.33 9.02 1.84
CA SER A 103 1.45 8.67 0.42
C SER A 103 0.18 9.04 -0.33
N PRO A 104 0.23 9.37 -1.65
CA PRO A 104 -0.96 9.71 -2.43
C PRO A 104 -2.02 8.60 -2.48
N TYR A 105 -1.62 7.35 -2.27
CA TYR A 105 -2.51 6.18 -2.30
C TYR A 105 -2.36 5.37 -1.00
N MET A 106 -3.19 5.69 -0.01
CA MET A 106 -3.33 4.92 1.23
C MET A 106 -4.53 3.98 1.12
N PHE A 107 -4.42 2.76 1.61
CA PHE A 107 -5.53 1.79 1.60
C PHE A 107 -5.53 0.92 2.85
N TYR A 108 -6.74 0.54 3.27
CA TYR A 108 -7.01 -0.46 4.29
C TYR A 108 -8.22 -1.26 3.80
N LEU A 109 -8.02 -2.54 3.54
CA LEU A 109 -9.02 -3.48 3.07
C LEU A 109 -9.07 -4.63 4.08
N GLU A 110 -10.26 -4.87 4.60
CA GLU A 110 -10.56 -6.01 5.45
C GLU A 110 -11.47 -6.95 4.66
N GLU A 111 -11.05 -8.19 4.52
CA GLU A 111 -11.80 -9.28 3.88
C GLU A 111 -11.81 -10.46 4.84
N ASP A 112 -12.79 -11.36 4.73
CA ASP A 112 -13.02 -12.45 5.69
C ASP A 112 -11.72 -13.23 6.02
N GLY A 113 -11.17 -12.96 7.21
CA GLY A 113 -9.98 -13.61 7.73
C GLY A 113 -8.63 -12.99 7.37
N SER A 114 -8.58 -11.85 6.68
CA SER A 114 -7.32 -11.14 6.40
C SER A 114 -7.47 -9.63 6.24
N THR A 115 -6.38 -8.90 6.50
CA THR A 115 -6.33 -7.45 6.30
C THR A 115 -5.16 -7.10 5.40
N LEU A 116 -5.44 -6.30 4.37
CA LEU A 116 -4.45 -5.72 3.46
C LEU A 116 -4.43 -4.20 3.65
N PHE A 117 -3.28 -3.65 4.05
CA PHE A 117 -3.11 -2.20 4.17
C PHE A 117 -1.75 -1.75 3.64
N GLY A 118 -1.66 -0.47 3.25
CA GLY A 118 -0.43 0.05 2.68
C GLY A 118 -0.46 1.54 2.33
N ALA A 119 0.70 2.01 1.88
CA ALA A 119 0.98 3.36 1.46
C ALA A 119 1.77 3.33 0.14
N SER A 120 1.07 3.36 -1.00
CA SER A 120 1.70 3.29 -2.32
C SER A 120 2.11 4.68 -2.81
N PRO A 121 3.37 4.89 -3.22
CA PRO A 121 3.82 6.16 -3.80
C PRO A 121 3.41 6.32 -5.27
N GLU A 122 2.97 5.23 -5.91
CA GLU A 122 2.77 5.15 -7.36
C GLU A 122 1.34 4.74 -7.72
N SER A 123 0.81 5.35 -8.77
CA SER A 123 -0.45 4.93 -9.38
C SER A 123 -0.21 3.80 -10.37
N ALA A 124 -0.93 2.69 -10.25
CA ALA A 124 -0.89 1.63 -11.26
C ALA A 124 -1.52 2.10 -12.59
N LEU A 125 -2.76 2.59 -12.53
CA LEU A 125 -3.51 3.11 -13.67
C LEU A 125 -4.56 4.11 -13.17
N LYS A 126 -4.72 5.22 -13.87
CA LYS A 126 -5.79 6.18 -13.60
C LYS A 126 -6.63 6.41 -14.85
N ILE A 127 -7.94 6.23 -14.73
CA ILE A 127 -8.90 6.42 -15.83
C ILE A 127 -9.83 7.57 -15.47
N ARG A 128 -10.01 8.54 -16.37
CA ARG A 128 -10.99 9.62 -16.23
C ARG A 128 -12.00 9.51 -17.36
N ALA A 129 -13.18 8.96 -17.04
CA ALA A 129 -14.19 8.62 -18.04
C ALA A 129 -14.73 9.84 -18.80
N THR A 130 -14.96 10.96 -18.10
CA THR A 130 -15.48 12.21 -18.69
C THR A 130 -14.52 12.81 -19.73
N GLU A 131 -13.23 12.81 -19.43
CA GLU A 131 -12.17 13.32 -20.30
C GLU A 131 -11.68 12.27 -21.29
N ARG A 132 -12.11 11.01 -21.14
CA ARG A 132 -11.64 9.83 -21.89
C ARG A 132 -10.11 9.67 -21.85
N THR A 133 -9.49 9.97 -20.71
CA THR A 133 -8.04 9.87 -20.52
C THR A 133 -7.65 8.67 -19.67
N VAL A 134 -6.50 8.10 -19.98
CA VAL A 134 -5.85 7.01 -19.26
C VAL A 134 -4.42 7.42 -18.97
N GLU A 135 -3.97 7.26 -17.73
CA GLU A 135 -2.68 7.73 -17.24
C GLU A 135 -1.96 6.63 -16.45
N ILE A 136 -0.66 6.49 -16.72
CA ILE A 136 0.30 5.69 -15.93
C ILE A 136 1.46 6.61 -15.55
N ARG A 137 1.95 6.50 -14.32
CA ARG A 137 3.05 7.31 -13.79
C ARG A 137 4.20 6.43 -13.30
N PRO A 138 5.04 5.91 -14.21
CA PRO A 138 6.07 4.95 -13.84
C PRO A 138 7.11 5.59 -12.91
N ILE A 139 7.47 4.92 -11.81
CA ILE A 139 8.57 5.30 -10.94
C ILE A 139 9.73 4.31 -11.10
N ALA A 140 10.89 4.84 -11.46
CA ALA A 140 12.13 4.06 -11.54
C ALA A 140 13.29 4.84 -10.91
N GLY A 141 14.09 4.15 -10.10
CA GLY A 141 15.19 4.72 -9.34
C GLY A 141 14.82 5.03 -7.89
N THR A 142 15.71 4.67 -6.97
CA THR A 142 15.52 4.89 -5.54
C THR A 142 16.82 5.39 -4.91
N ARG A 143 16.71 6.40 -4.06
CA ARG A 143 17.80 6.93 -3.22
C ARG A 143 17.25 7.19 -1.83
N GLY A 144 18.09 6.98 -0.82
CA GLY A 144 17.76 7.39 0.55
C GLY A 144 17.60 8.91 0.63
N ARG A 145 16.72 9.40 1.50
CA ARG A 145 16.63 10.84 1.78
C ARG A 145 17.92 11.34 2.43
N ALA A 146 18.27 12.60 2.20
CA ALA A 146 19.37 13.25 2.91
C ALA A 146 19.11 13.21 4.43
N LEU A 147 20.17 12.99 5.20
CA LEU A 147 20.08 12.86 6.66
C LEU A 147 19.89 14.20 7.37
N ASN A 148 20.14 15.32 6.68
CA ASN A 148 19.99 16.69 7.18
C ASN A 148 19.04 17.49 6.26
N PRO A 149 18.34 18.51 6.79
CA PRO A 149 17.49 19.41 6.02
C PRO A 149 18.25 20.19 4.95
#